data_AF-A0A379SHC8-F1
#
_entry.id   AF-A0A379SHC8-F1
#
_cell.length_a   1.000
_cell.length_b   1.000
_cell.length_c   1.000
_cell.angle_alpha   90.00
_cell.angle_beta   90.00
_cell.angle_gamma   90.00
#
_symmetry.space_group_name_H-M   'P 1'
#
loop_
_entity.id
_entity.type
_entity.pdbx_description
1 polymer ?
#
loop_
_entity_poly.entity_id
_entity_poly.type
_entity_poly.pdbx_seq_one_letter_code
_entity_poly.pdbx_strand_id
1 'polypeptide(L)'
;MSEVTQTLIDDAQAHSQSESRITARDLRSVFWRSFTLQGSWNYERQQHMGYAFAMSPALKRIYQDPAELGRALQRHLVLFNTTPHLSTFVFGLSIAMEEENQRNPDFNEESINAVKTSLMGPLAGIGDSIFWGSLKVIAAGMGIYFAQQGSILGPILALLVYNIPHILCRWVRLKLGYRAGPPG
;
A
#
# COMPACT_ATOMS: atom_id res chain seq x y z
N MET A 1 40.63 -14.71 23.38
CA MET A 1 39.71 -14.05 22.42
C MET A 1 38.32 -14.46 22.83
N SER A 2 37.57 -13.52 23.40
CA SER A 2 36.36 -13.76 24.20
C SER A 2 35.15 -14.14 23.33
N GLU A 3 34.27 -15.00 23.87
CA GLU A 3 32.94 -15.31 23.33
C GLU A 3 32.17 -14.06 22.88
N VAL A 4 32.37 -12.94 23.58
CA VAL A 4 31.81 -11.61 23.26
C VAL A 4 32.15 -11.15 21.84
N THR A 5 33.34 -11.45 21.32
CA THR A 5 33.70 -11.11 19.94
C THR A 5 33.01 -12.03 18.93
N GLN A 6 32.73 -13.28 19.30
CA GLN A 6 31.94 -14.21 18.48
C GLN A 6 30.46 -13.78 18.43
N THR A 7 29.87 -13.39 19.58
CA THR A 7 28.48 -12.91 19.66
C THR A 7 28.27 -11.60 18.90
N LEU A 8 29.23 -10.67 18.96
CA LEU A 8 29.17 -9.43 18.18
C LEU A 8 29.38 -9.65 16.67
N ILE A 9 30.10 -10.72 16.28
CA ILE A 9 30.23 -11.12 14.88
C ILE A 9 28.96 -11.84 14.41
N ASP A 10 28.36 -12.70 15.24
CA ASP A 10 27.08 -13.37 14.94
C ASP A 10 25.91 -12.36 14.86
N ASP A 11 25.86 -11.37 15.75
CA ASP A 11 24.88 -10.27 15.72
C ASP A 11 25.09 -9.35 14.50
N ALA A 12 26.35 -9.10 14.12
CA ALA A 12 26.68 -8.33 12.92
C ALA A 12 26.42 -9.13 11.63
N GLN A 13 26.54 -10.46 11.65
CA GLN A 13 26.24 -11.33 10.52
C GLN A 13 24.74 -11.57 10.36
N ALA A 14 23.97 -11.66 11.45
CA ALA A 14 22.51 -11.72 11.43
C ALA A 14 21.87 -10.45 10.85
N HIS A 15 22.53 -9.30 10.98
CA HIS A 15 22.09 -8.03 10.40
C HIS A 15 22.52 -7.80 8.93
N SER A 16 23.30 -8.70 8.30
CA SER A 16 23.91 -8.37 7.01
C SER A 16 23.24 -8.95 5.76
N GLN A 17 22.46 -10.04 5.79
CA GLN A 17 21.93 -10.63 4.54
C GLN A 17 20.61 -11.39 4.69
N SER A 18 19.49 -10.69 4.59
CA SER A 18 18.28 -11.26 3.98
C SER A 18 17.84 -10.31 2.87
N GLU A 19 18.38 -10.47 1.66
CA GLU A 19 17.92 -9.70 0.51
C GLU A 19 16.39 -9.80 0.40
N SER A 20 15.71 -8.65 0.37
CA SER A 20 14.28 -8.61 0.12
C SER A 20 13.96 -9.41 -1.15
N ARG A 21 12.98 -10.32 -1.03
CA ARG A 21 12.52 -11.10 -2.18
C ARG A 21 11.68 -10.24 -3.13
N ILE A 22 11.22 -9.08 -2.66
CA ILE A 22 10.37 -8.16 -3.41
C ILE A 22 11.21 -7.29 -4.35
N THR A 23 10.90 -7.37 -5.64
CA THR A 23 11.53 -6.53 -6.64
C THR A 23 10.78 -5.22 -6.84
N ALA A 24 11.47 -4.20 -7.37
CA ALA A 24 10.82 -2.96 -7.80
C ALA A 24 9.72 -3.18 -8.87
N ARG A 25 9.79 -4.29 -9.61
CA ARG A 25 8.77 -4.71 -10.58
C ARG A 25 7.50 -5.19 -9.88
N ASP A 26 7.64 -5.93 -8.78
CA ASP A 26 6.51 -6.41 -7.99
C ASP A 26 5.75 -5.24 -7.35
N LEU A 27 6.46 -4.27 -6.76
CA LEU A 27 5.86 -3.02 -6.27
C LEU A 27 5.14 -2.23 -7.38
N ARG A 28 5.72 -2.18 -8.58
CA ARG A 28 5.05 -1.54 -9.73
C ARG A 28 3.79 -2.30 -10.14
N SER A 29 3.80 -3.62 -10.09
CA SER A 29 2.60 -4.43 -10.34
C SER A 29 1.52 -4.17 -9.29
N VAL A 30 1.88 -4.09 -8.00
CA VAL A 30 0.95 -3.75 -6.92
C VAL A 30 0.37 -2.35 -7.15
N PHE A 31 1.19 -1.37 -7.52
CA PHE A 31 0.74 -0.02 -7.85
C PHE A 31 -0.34 -0.01 -8.94
N TRP A 32 -0.10 -0.65 -10.08
CA TRP A 32 -1.08 -0.69 -11.18
C TRP A 32 -2.34 -1.45 -10.80
N ARG A 33 -2.21 -2.59 -10.11
CA ARG A 33 -3.38 -3.35 -9.64
C ARG A 33 -4.16 -2.64 -8.55
N SER A 34 -3.53 -1.76 -7.78
CA SER A 34 -4.24 -1.03 -6.74
C SER A 34 -5.35 -0.12 -7.31
N PHE A 35 -5.26 0.32 -8.57
CA PHE A 35 -6.33 1.12 -9.21
C PHE A 35 -7.67 0.39 -9.27
N THR A 36 -7.67 -0.95 -9.26
CA THR A 36 -8.90 -1.75 -9.27
C THR A 36 -9.54 -1.89 -7.88
N LEU A 37 -8.99 -1.24 -6.85
CA LEU A 37 -9.44 -1.39 -5.45
C LEU A 37 -10.93 -1.08 -5.26
N GLN A 38 -11.42 -0.02 -5.90
CA GLN A 38 -12.85 0.35 -5.84
C GLN A 38 -13.73 -0.49 -6.77
N GLY A 39 -13.15 -1.21 -7.73
CA GLY A 39 -13.91 -2.00 -8.70
C GLY A 39 -14.59 -3.23 -8.11
N SER A 40 -14.11 -3.71 -6.95
CA SER A 40 -14.63 -4.89 -6.27
C SER A 40 -15.32 -4.54 -4.94
N TRP A 41 -15.83 -3.32 -4.81
CA TRP A 41 -16.46 -2.86 -3.58
C TRP A 41 -17.75 -3.63 -3.31
N ASN A 42 -17.94 -4.11 -2.08
CA ASN A 42 -19.18 -4.73 -1.64
C ASN A 42 -19.58 -4.30 -0.23
N TYR A 43 -20.86 -4.47 0.12
CA TYR A 43 -21.39 -4.05 1.40
C TYR A 43 -20.89 -4.88 2.59
N GLU A 44 -20.50 -6.13 2.36
CA GLU A 44 -20.09 -7.04 3.45
C GLU A 44 -18.69 -6.69 3.99
N ARG A 45 -17.74 -6.42 3.10
CA ARG A 45 -16.31 -6.28 3.44
C ARG A 45 -15.58 -5.22 2.61
N GLN A 46 -16.33 -4.36 1.90
CA GLN A 46 -15.85 -3.16 1.22
C GLN A 46 -14.76 -3.47 0.17
N GLN A 47 -13.52 -3.01 0.35
CA GLN A 47 -12.47 -3.05 -0.67
C GLN A 47 -11.56 -4.29 -0.59
N HIS A 48 -11.83 -5.25 0.30
CA HIS A 48 -10.97 -6.40 0.58
C HIS A 48 -10.57 -7.24 -0.65
N MET A 49 -11.48 -7.50 -1.59
CA MET A 49 -11.19 -8.29 -2.79
C MET A 49 -10.15 -7.60 -3.70
N GLY A 50 -10.29 -6.29 -3.86
CA GLY A 50 -9.36 -5.45 -4.62
C GLY A 50 -8.02 -5.36 -3.90
N TYR A 51 -8.04 -5.39 -2.57
CA TYR A 51 -6.84 -5.46 -1.75
C TYR A 51 -6.06 -6.75 -2.00
N ALA A 52 -6.72 -7.91 -1.88
CA ALA A 52 -6.11 -9.22 -2.11
C ALA A 52 -5.59 -9.36 -3.56
N PHE A 53 -6.34 -8.86 -4.55
CA PHE A 53 -5.89 -8.85 -5.95
C PHE A 53 -4.63 -8.00 -6.17
N ALA A 54 -4.59 -6.80 -5.58
CA ALA A 54 -3.44 -5.91 -5.67
C ALA A 54 -2.20 -6.49 -5.00
N MET A 55 -2.36 -7.18 -3.87
CA MET A 55 -1.29 -7.83 -3.10
C MET A 55 -0.81 -9.16 -3.70
N SER A 56 -1.63 -9.83 -4.51
CA SER A 56 -1.32 -11.13 -5.11
C SER A 56 0.08 -11.29 -5.72
N PRO A 57 0.63 -10.34 -6.52
CA PRO A 57 1.95 -10.53 -7.11
C PRO A 57 3.08 -10.47 -6.07
N ALA A 58 2.93 -9.66 -5.02
CA ALA A 58 3.88 -9.59 -3.92
C ALA A 58 3.83 -10.87 -3.05
N LEU A 59 2.62 -11.33 -2.69
CA LEU A 59 2.47 -12.54 -1.89
C LEU A 59 3.00 -13.80 -2.59
N LYS A 60 2.78 -13.92 -3.92
CA LYS A 60 3.35 -15.02 -4.72
C LYS A 60 4.88 -15.01 -4.78
N ARG A 61 5.50 -13.86 -4.52
CA ARG A 61 6.96 -13.74 -4.45
C ARG A 61 7.48 -14.15 -3.07
N ILE A 62 6.77 -13.73 -2.02
CA ILE A 62 7.12 -14.01 -0.62
C ILE A 62 6.91 -15.50 -0.31
N TYR A 63 5.73 -16.04 -0.64
CA TYR A 63 5.30 -17.41 -0.35
C TYR A 63 5.34 -18.28 -1.60
N GLN A 64 6.28 -19.23 -1.62
CA GLN A 64 6.40 -20.22 -2.71
C GLN A 64 5.53 -21.47 -2.47
N ASP A 65 5.20 -21.76 -1.21
CA ASP A 65 4.30 -22.85 -0.84
C ASP A 65 2.83 -22.43 -1.08
N PRO A 66 2.05 -23.21 -1.87
CA PRO A 66 0.62 -22.97 -2.06
C PRO A 66 -0.20 -22.87 -0.78
N ALA A 67 0.13 -23.64 0.27
CA ALA A 67 -0.59 -23.61 1.53
C ALA A 67 -0.39 -22.27 2.25
N GLU A 68 0.86 -21.82 2.35
CA GLU A 68 1.24 -20.54 2.93
C GLU A 68 0.67 -19.35 2.16
N LEU A 69 0.71 -19.41 0.83
CA LEU A 69 0.10 -18.40 -0.03
C LEU A 69 -1.40 -18.31 0.19
N GLY A 70 -2.07 -19.45 0.37
CA GLY A 70 -3.50 -19.52 0.71
C GLY A 70 -3.80 -18.79 2.02
N ARG A 71 -3.02 -19.05 3.07
CA ARG A 71 -3.14 -18.38 4.38
C ARG A 71 -2.93 -16.87 4.26
N ALA A 72 -1.89 -16.44 3.55
CA ALA A 72 -1.59 -15.02 3.33
C ALA A 72 -2.69 -14.28 2.55
N LEU A 73 -3.25 -14.91 1.52
CA LEU A 73 -4.39 -14.35 0.78
C LEU A 73 -5.63 -14.22 1.68
N GLN A 74 -5.92 -15.23 2.50
CA GLN A 74 -7.03 -15.18 3.44
C GLN A 74 -6.89 -14.06 4.47
N ARG A 75 -5.69 -13.82 5.02
CA ARG A 75 -5.42 -12.69 5.92
C ARG A 75 -5.81 -11.35 5.29
N HIS A 76 -5.60 -11.20 3.99
CA HIS A 76 -5.89 -9.96 3.27
C HIS A 76 -7.32 -9.83 2.74
N LEU A 77 -8.18 -10.85 2.92
CA LEU A 77 -9.62 -10.81 2.61
C LEU A 77 -10.48 -10.31 3.79
N VAL A 78 -9.86 -9.85 4.87
CA VAL A 78 -10.53 -9.14 5.97
C VAL A 78 -11.00 -7.76 5.50
N LEU A 79 -12.07 -7.26 6.11
CA LEU A 79 -12.66 -5.95 5.83
C LEU A 79 -11.58 -4.87 5.75
N PHE A 80 -11.58 -4.14 4.64
CA PHE A 80 -10.65 -3.05 4.39
C PHE A 80 -11.36 -1.92 3.66
N ASN A 81 -11.21 -0.71 4.18
CA ASN A 81 -11.76 0.47 3.55
C ASN A 81 -10.96 1.71 3.93
N THR A 82 -10.42 2.37 2.92
CA THR A 82 -9.77 3.65 3.08
C THR A 82 -9.83 4.40 1.75
N THR A 83 -9.46 5.68 1.79
CA THR A 83 -9.39 6.50 0.58
C THR A 83 -8.39 5.84 -0.39
N PRO A 84 -8.80 5.48 -1.63
CA PRO A 84 -7.98 4.70 -2.57
C PRO A 84 -6.63 5.34 -2.92
N HIS A 85 -6.53 6.64 -2.71
CA HIS A 85 -5.33 7.42 -2.85
C HIS A 85 -4.28 6.95 -1.81
N LEU A 86 -4.67 6.91 -0.52
CA LEU A 86 -3.82 6.59 0.63
C LEU A 86 -3.63 5.08 0.86
N SER A 87 -4.52 4.24 0.32
CA SER A 87 -4.47 2.78 0.51
C SER A 87 -3.15 2.12 0.11
N THR A 88 -2.42 2.75 -0.82
CA THR A 88 -1.06 2.36 -1.23
C THR A 88 -0.02 2.37 -0.13
N PHE A 89 -0.16 3.24 0.87
CA PHE A 89 0.69 3.18 2.05
C PHE A 89 0.51 1.84 2.78
N VAL A 90 -0.76 1.44 3.00
CA VAL A 90 -1.09 0.19 3.69
C VAL A 90 -0.64 -1.03 2.88
N PHE A 91 -0.79 -0.98 1.55
CA PHE A 91 -0.23 -2.02 0.66
C PHE A 91 1.27 -2.20 0.88
N GLY A 92 2.05 -1.11 0.83
CA GLY A 92 3.50 -1.17 1.03
C GLY A 92 3.87 -1.74 2.40
N LEU A 93 3.19 -1.27 3.45
CA LEU A 93 3.42 -1.72 4.81
C LEU A 93 3.09 -3.21 5.01
N SER A 94 1.95 -3.67 4.46
CA SER A 94 1.59 -5.09 4.50
C SER A 94 2.61 -5.96 3.77
N ILE A 95 3.19 -5.51 2.65
CA ILE A 95 4.22 -6.28 1.96
C ILE A 95 5.45 -6.45 2.86
N ALA A 96 5.91 -5.39 3.51
CA ALA A 96 7.06 -5.45 4.42
C ALA A 96 6.78 -6.34 5.64
N MET A 97 5.56 -6.27 6.21
CA MET A 97 5.18 -7.14 7.33
C MET A 97 5.01 -8.61 6.92
N GLU A 98 4.53 -8.90 5.72
CA GLU A 98 4.44 -10.28 5.20
C GLU A 98 5.83 -10.85 4.88
N GLU A 99 6.79 -10.01 4.45
CA GLU A 99 8.20 -10.42 4.33
C GLU A 99 8.80 -10.78 5.69
N GLU A 100 8.57 -9.95 6.71
CA GLU A 100 9.04 -10.23 8.07
C GLU A 100 8.37 -11.48 8.64
N ASN A 101 7.07 -11.64 8.42
CA ASN A 101 6.33 -12.83 8.83
C ASN A 101 6.86 -14.12 8.20
N GLN A 102 7.30 -14.06 6.94
CA GLN A 102 7.90 -15.24 6.27
C GLN A 102 9.30 -15.56 6.80
N ARG A 103 10.03 -14.55 7.29
CA ARG A 103 11.40 -14.67 7.78
C ARG A 103 11.47 -15.10 9.24
N ASN A 104 10.61 -14.54 10.07
CA ASN A 104 10.61 -14.69 11.51
C ASN A 104 9.42 -15.58 11.95
N PRO A 105 9.68 -16.84 12.36
CA PRO A 105 8.63 -17.75 12.81
C PRO A 105 7.86 -17.27 14.04
N ASP A 106 8.45 -16.38 14.84
CA ASP A 106 7.84 -15.81 16.04
C ASP A 106 7.03 -14.53 15.73
N PHE A 107 6.96 -14.11 14.46
CA PHE A 107 6.18 -12.94 14.07
C PHE A 107 4.69 -13.18 14.27
N ASN A 108 4.02 -12.23 14.91
CA ASN A 108 2.58 -12.31 15.11
C ASN A 108 1.83 -11.95 13.82
N GLU A 109 1.32 -12.96 13.11
CA GLU A 109 0.48 -12.79 11.90
C GLU A 109 -0.73 -11.86 12.11
N GLU A 110 -1.33 -11.85 13.29
CA GLU A 110 -2.50 -11.01 13.59
C GLU A 110 -2.16 -9.52 13.59
N SER A 111 -0.90 -9.18 13.87
CA SER A 111 -0.42 -7.80 13.87
C SER A 111 -0.58 -7.14 12.50
N ILE A 112 -0.50 -7.91 11.40
CA ILE A 112 -0.70 -7.42 10.02
C ILE A 112 -2.09 -6.83 9.86
N ASN A 113 -3.11 -7.57 10.31
CA ASN A 113 -4.50 -7.11 10.24
C ASN A 113 -4.81 -6.02 11.27
N ALA A 114 -4.21 -6.09 12.46
CA ALA A 114 -4.34 -5.03 13.47
C ALA A 114 -3.82 -3.68 12.96
N VAL A 115 -2.63 -3.67 12.35
CA VAL A 115 -2.02 -2.46 11.75
C VAL A 115 -2.85 -1.96 10.56
N LYS A 116 -3.34 -2.85 9.69
CA LYS A 116 -4.26 -2.44 8.62
C LYS A 116 -5.50 -1.75 9.18
N THR A 117 -6.13 -2.34 10.18
CA THR A 117 -7.38 -1.84 10.77
C THR A 117 -7.18 -0.52 11.50
N SER A 118 -6.07 -0.37 12.23
CA SER A 118 -5.76 0.87 12.95
C SER A 118 -5.47 2.04 12.00
N LEU A 119 -4.88 1.76 10.83
CA LEU A 119 -4.59 2.77 9.81
C LEU A 119 -5.79 3.13 8.93
N MET A 120 -6.79 2.25 8.82
CA MET A 120 -7.97 2.50 7.98
C MET A 120 -8.66 3.82 8.34
N GLY A 121 -8.95 4.05 9.62
CA GLY A 121 -9.67 5.23 10.10
C GLY A 121 -8.92 6.55 9.85
N PRO A 122 -7.70 6.73 10.39
CA PRO A 122 -6.91 7.94 10.20
C PRO A 122 -6.62 8.24 8.73
N LEU A 123 -6.26 7.23 7.93
CA LEU A 123 -5.99 7.43 6.50
C LEU A 123 -7.27 7.75 5.73
N ALA A 124 -8.41 7.15 6.07
CA ALA A 124 -9.68 7.50 5.45
C ALA A 124 -10.05 8.97 5.75
N GLY A 125 -9.96 9.39 7.02
CA GLY A 125 -10.26 10.76 7.42
C GLY A 125 -9.40 11.80 6.70
N ILE A 126 -8.06 11.63 6.74
CA ILE A 126 -7.12 12.54 6.06
C ILE A 126 -7.33 12.52 4.55
N GLY A 127 -7.51 11.34 3.98
CA GLY A 127 -7.69 11.17 2.54
C GLY A 127 -8.95 11.83 2.04
N ASP A 128 -10.04 11.68 2.77
CA ASP A 128 -11.32 12.20 2.36
C ASP A 128 -11.34 13.73 2.46
N SER A 129 -10.76 14.31 3.51
CA SER A 129 -10.60 15.77 3.61
C SER A 129 -9.75 16.35 2.47
N ILE A 130 -8.61 15.73 2.14
CA ILE A 130 -7.68 16.28 1.14
C ILE A 130 -8.17 16.04 -0.29
N PHE A 131 -8.52 14.80 -0.66
CA PHE A 131 -8.82 14.45 -2.05
C PHE A 131 -10.26 14.78 -2.43
N TRP A 132 -11.22 14.46 -1.56
CA TRP A 132 -12.64 14.75 -1.84
C TRP A 132 -13.03 16.17 -1.43
N GLY A 133 -12.49 16.67 -0.32
CA GLY A 133 -12.78 18.02 0.18
C GLY A 133 -12.02 19.11 -0.55
N SER A 134 -10.68 19.12 -0.48
CA SER A 134 -9.90 20.25 -0.99
C SER A 134 -9.58 20.12 -2.49
N LEU A 135 -8.92 19.02 -2.89
CA LEU A 135 -8.35 18.89 -4.24
C LEU A 135 -9.43 18.87 -5.32
N LYS A 136 -10.54 18.14 -5.08
CA LYS A 136 -11.66 18.09 -6.02
C LYS A 136 -12.32 19.46 -6.20
N VAL A 137 -12.49 20.23 -5.11
CA VAL A 137 -13.09 21.57 -5.16
C VAL A 137 -12.19 22.55 -5.91
N ILE A 138 -10.88 22.51 -5.65
CA ILE A 138 -9.89 23.34 -6.36
C ILE A 138 -9.89 22.99 -7.86
N ALA A 139 -9.84 21.69 -8.20
CA ALA A 139 -9.84 21.24 -9.59
C ALA A 139 -11.13 21.63 -10.32
N ALA A 140 -12.29 21.49 -9.67
CA ALA A 140 -13.58 21.91 -10.22
C ALA A 140 -13.65 23.43 -10.40
N GLY A 141 -13.22 24.22 -9.41
CA GLY A 141 -13.19 25.67 -9.47
C GLY A 141 -12.32 26.20 -10.62
N MET A 142 -11.11 25.65 -10.77
CA MET A 142 -10.23 25.96 -11.91
C MET A 142 -10.85 25.55 -13.24
N GLY A 143 -11.44 24.36 -13.32
CA GLY A 143 -12.10 23.86 -14.52
C GLY A 143 -13.25 24.75 -14.99
N ILE A 144 -14.13 25.14 -14.06
CA ILE A 144 -15.27 26.03 -14.32
C ILE A 144 -14.77 27.40 -14.79
N TYR A 145 -13.77 27.98 -14.12
CA TYR A 145 -13.23 29.29 -14.46
C TYR A 145 -12.73 29.37 -15.91
N PHE A 146 -11.97 28.37 -16.37
CA PHE A 146 -11.48 28.34 -17.76
C PHE A 146 -12.55 27.90 -18.77
N ALA A 147 -13.50 27.05 -18.37
CA ALA A 147 -14.63 26.67 -19.23
C ALA A 147 -15.57 27.85 -19.51
N GLN A 148 -15.79 28.73 -18.52
CA GLN A 148 -16.57 29.96 -18.70
C GLN A 148 -15.95 30.92 -19.73
N GLN A 149 -14.64 30.82 -19.96
CA GLN A 149 -13.94 31.60 -21.00
C GLN A 149 -14.02 30.95 -22.40
N GLY A 150 -14.80 29.88 -22.56
CA GLY A 150 -14.95 29.16 -23.83
C GLY A 150 -13.75 28.28 -24.20
N SER A 151 -12.78 28.09 -23.29
CA SER A 151 -11.58 27.32 -23.57
C SER A 151 -11.75 25.84 -23.23
N ILE A 152 -11.46 24.96 -24.20
CA ILE A 152 -11.39 23.51 -23.99
C ILE A 152 -10.30 23.09 -22.98
N LEU A 153 -9.40 24.02 -22.64
CA LEU A 153 -8.39 23.79 -21.60
C LEU A 153 -9.00 23.64 -20.21
N GLY A 154 -10.22 24.15 -19.95
CA GLY A 154 -10.87 24.03 -18.64
C GLY A 154 -11.08 22.58 -18.18
N PRO A 155 -11.80 21.74 -18.94
CA PRO A 155 -11.95 20.32 -18.65
C PRO A 155 -10.61 19.56 -18.57
N ILE A 156 -9.64 19.89 -19.43
CA ILE A 156 -8.33 19.25 -19.46
C ILE A 156 -7.52 19.59 -18.20
N LEU A 157 -7.50 20.87 -17.79
CA LEU A 157 -6.83 21.33 -16.57
C LEU A 157 -7.47 20.71 -15.33
N ALA A 158 -8.80 20.65 -15.25
CA ALA A 158 -9.49 19.98 -14.14
C ALA A 158 -9.09 18.51 -14.02
N LEU A 159 -9.00 17.79 -15.15
CA LEU A 159 -8.54 16.40 -15.19
C LEU A 159 -7.09 16.27 -14.73
N LEU A 160 -6.18 17.12 -15.23
CA LEU A 160 -4.76 17.04 -14.88
C LEU A 160 -4.50 17.42 -13.43
N VAL A 161 -5.09 18.51 -12.93
CA VAL A 161 -4.94 18.97 -11.54
C VAL A 161 -5.47 17.94 -10.56
N TYR A 162 -6.51 17.19 -10.92
CA TYR A 162 -7.02 16.11 -10.07
C TYR A 162 -6.18 14.82 -10.17
N ASN A 163 -5.81 14.40 -11.39
CA ASN A 163 -5.16 13.09 -11.61
C ASN A 163 -3.66 13.08 -11.29
N ILE A 164 -2.92 14.16 -11.55
CA ILE A 164 -1.47 14.18 -11.34
C ILE A 164 -1.13 13.99 -9.84
N PRO A 165 -1.70 14.77 -8.90
CA PRO A 165 -1.43 14.58 -7.48
C PRO A 165 -1.94 13.23 -6.99
N HIS A 166 -3.07 12.73 -7.52
CA HIS A 166 -3.58 11.40 -7.19
C HIS A 166 -2.56 10.30 -7.52
N ILE A 167 -2.07 10.26 -8.76
CA ILE A 167 -1.12 9.23 -9.23
C ILE A 167 0.20 9.34 -8.49
N LEU A 168 0.72 10.56 -8.32
CA LEU A 168 2.00 10.80 -7.64
C LEU A 168 1.93 10.35 -6.19
N CYS A 169 0.89 10.76 -5.46
CA CYS A 169 0.74 10.45 -4.05
C CYS A 169 0.55 8.94 -3.84
N ARG A 170 -0.13 8.27 -4.77
CA ARG A 170 -0.28 6.81 -4.78
C ARG A 170 1.05 6.06 -4.95
N TRP A 171 1.97 6.57 -5.77
CA TRP A 171 3.28 5.95 -5.98
C TRP A 171 4.25 6.20 -4.82
N VAL A 172 4.33 7.44 -4.35
CA VAL A 172 5.22 7.84 -3.24
C VAL A 172 4.84 7.10 -1.97
N ARG A 173 3.55 7.01 -1.67
CA ARG A 173 3.07 6.33 -0.46
C ARG A 173 3.29 4.83 -0.47
N LEU A 174 3.20 4.18 -1.64
CA LEU A 174 3.54 2.76 -1.74
C LEU A 174 4.97 2.49 -1.31
N LYS A 175 5.92 3.28 -1.83
CA LYS A 175 7.33 3.16 -1.46
C LYS A 175 7.58 3.54 0.00
N LEU A 176 6.90 4.57 0.49
CA LEU A 176 7.03 5.01 1.87
C LEU A 176 6.52 3.95 2.85
N GLY A 177 5.35 3.36 2.58
CA GLY A 177 4.78 2.29 3.39
C GLY A 177 5.68 1.06 3.41
N TYR A 178 6.25 0.71 2.26
CA TYR A 178 7.20 -0.39 2.16
C TYR A 178 8.48 -0.14 2.98
N ARG A 179 9.01 1.09 2.95
CA ARG A 179 10.19 1.49 3.75
C ARG A 179 9.91 1.68 5.24
N ALA A 180 8.66 1.95 5.61
CA ALA A 180 8.24 2.19 6.99
C ALA A 180 7.92 0.90 7.75
N GLY A 181 7.84 -0.25 7.07
CA GLY A 181 7.76 -1.54 7.72
C GLY A 181 9.06 -1.91 8.45
N PRO A 182 9.07 -3.04 9.18
CA PRO A 182 10.29 -3.56 9.79
C PRO A 182 11.42 -3.63 8.75
N PRO A 183 12.66 -3.25 9.11
CA PRO A 183 13.78 -3.31 8.18
C PRO A 183 13.95 -4.74 7.69
N GLY A 184 13.78 -4.91 6.38
CA GLY A 184 14.13 -6.13 5.67
C GLY A 184 15.62 -6.39 5.68
#